data_AF-A0A151RBF2-F1
#
_entry.id   AF-A0A151RBF2-F1
#
_cell.length_a   1.000
_cell.length_b   1.000
_cell.length_c   1.000
_cell.angle_alpha   90.00
_cell.angle_beta   90.00
_cell.angle_gamma   90.00
#
_symmetry.space_group_name_H-M   'P 1'
#
loop_
_entity.id
_entity.type
_entity.pdbx_description
1 polymer ?
#
loop_
_entity_poly.entity_id
_entity_poly.type
_entity_poly.pdbx_seq_one_letter_code
_entity_poly.pdbx_strand_id
1 'polypeptide(L)'
;MIKATRLSHTTNSPYEDLVGYRRLIGILLYLTTTRPDITYFSQQLSQLLSCPAAIRVLRYLKGNPGQGLFYLVDFPLQLKAFTDLDWASCPDTRRSLSGYSIS
;
A
#
# COMPACT_ATOMS: atom_id res chain seq x y z
N MET A 1 -4.29 15.84 -12.54
CA MET A 1 -5.19 15.57 -11.40
C MET A 1 -5.64 14.11 -11.47
N ILE A 2 -4.88 13.19 -10.87
CA ILE A 2 -5.14 11.75 -10.95
C ILE A 2 -6.26 11.42 -9.97
N LYS A 3 -7.42 10.98 -10.46
CA LYS A 3 -8.52 10.48 -9.62
C LYS A 3 -8.07 9.23 -8.88
N ALA A 4 -7.78 9.36 -7.59
CA ALA A 4 -7.71 8.24 -6.67
C ALA A 4 -9.11 7.61 -6.60
N THR A 5 -9.32 6.50 -7.32
CA THR A 5 -10.59 5.75 -7.23
C THR A 5 -10.57 5.05 -5.90
N ARG A 6 -11.35 5.59 -4.96
CA ARG A 6 -11.37 5.16 -3.58
C ARG A 6 -12.15 3.84 -3.48
N LEU A 7 -11.59 2.86 -2.78
CA LEU A 7 -12.14 1.50 -2.66
C LEU A 7 -13.42 1.54 -1.82
N SER A 8 -14.56 1.17 -2.40
CA SER A 8 -15.85 1.07 -1.71
C SER A 8 -16.28 -0.39 -1.56
N HIS A 9 -16.91 -0.70 -0.42
CA HIS A 9 -17.30 -2.06 0.00
C HIS A 9 -18.37 -2.78 -0.85
N THR A 10 -18.92 -2.12 -1.88
CA THR A 10 -20.22 -2.52 -2.48
C THR A 10 -20.13 -3.26 -3.82
N THR A 11 -18.95 -3.50 -4.40
CA THR A 11 -18.87 -4.01 -5.79
C THR A 11 -17.76 -5.03 -6.05
N ASN A 12 -17.62 -6.10 -5.25
CA ASN A 12 -16.60 -7.11 -5.53
C ASN A 12 -17.21 -8.52 -5.57
N SER A 13 -17.22 -9.12 -6.77
CA SER A 13 -17.34 -10.57 -6.91
C SER A 13 -16.14 -11.25 -6.24
N PRO A 14 -16.34 -12.34 -5.48
CA PRO A 14 -15.24 -13.03 -4.80
C PRO A 14 -14.20 -13.54 -5.82
N TYR A 15 -12.91 -13.39 -5.48
CA TYR A 15 -11.81 -13.88 -6.32
C TYR A 15 -11.80 -15.41 -6.34
N GLU A 16 -11.75 -16.02 -7.53
CA GLU A 16 -11.88 -17.48 -7.71
C GLU A 16 -10.69 -18.27 -7.14
N ASP A 17 -9.47 -17.69 -7.08
CA ASP A 17 -8.26 -18.36 -6.57
C ASP A 17 -7.72 -17.73 -5.26
N LEU A 18 -8.31 -18.12 -4.13
CA LEU A 18 -7.90 -17.62 -2.82
C LEU A 18 -6.39 -17.83 -2.52
N VAL A 19 -5.75 -18.85 -3.10
CA VAL A 19 -4.33 -19.15 -2.87
C VAL A 19 -3.45 -18.13 -3.60
N GLY A 20 -3.72 -17.89 -4.87
CA GLY A 20 -3.03 -16.86 -5.66
C GLY A 20 -3.18 -15.47 -5.05
N TYR A 21 -4.38 -15.13 -4.57
CA TYR A 21 -4.63 -13.83 -3.93
C TYR A 21 -3.86 -13.65 -2.62
N ARG A 22 -3.81 -14.67 -1.76
CA ARG A 22 -3.02 -14.64 -0.52
C ARG A 22 -1.54 -14.48 -0.79
N ARG A 23 -1.01 -15.17 -1.80
CA ARG A 23 0.39 -15.02 -2.23
C ARG A 23 0.67 -13.59 -2.70
N LEU A 24 -0.23 -13.01 -3.48
CA LEU A 24 -0.14 -11.63 -3.94
C LEU A 24 -0.11 -10.63 -2.76
N ILE A 25 -1.02 -10.79 -1.78
CA ILE A 25 -1.00 -9.96 -0.56
C ILE A 25 0.32 -10.10 0.19
N GLY A 26 0.85 -11.31 0.33
CA GLY A 26 2.14 -11.53 0.98
C GLY A 26 3.29 -10.77 0.33
N ILE A 27 3.33 -10.76 -1.01
CA ILE A 27 4.34 -9.99 -1.76
C ILE A 27 4.13 -8.48 -1.57
N LEU A 28 2.88 -8.01 -1.61
CA LEU A 28 2.57 -6.60 -1.35
C LEU A 28 2.97 -6.16 0.06
N LEU A 29 2.74 -7.01 1.07
CA LEU A 29 3.09 -6.75 2.45
C LEU A 29 4.62 -6.71 2.65
N TYR A 30 5.37 -7.54 1.93
CA TYR A 30 6.83 -7.43 1.94
C TYR A 30 7.29 -6.09 1.35
N LEU A 31 6.67 -5.66 0.24
CA LEU A 31 7.02 -4.41 -0.42
C LEU A 31 6.73 -3.16 0.43
N THR A 32 5.78 -3.18 1.38
CA THR A 32 5.48 -2.01 2.22
C THR A 32 6.67 -1.54 3.06
N THR A 33 7.63 -2.44 3.34
CA THR A 33 8.86 -2.12 4.09
C THR A 33 9.78 -1.14 3.35
N THR A 34 9.81 -1.21 2.02
CA THR A 34 10.61 -0.33 1.16
C THR A 34 9.76 0.73 0.47
N ARG A 35 8.43 0.54 0.45
CA ARG A 35 7.44 1.35 -0.27
C ARG A 35 6.23 1.66 0.62
N PRO A 36 6.34 2.65 1.52
CA PRO A 36 5.25 2.98 2.44
C PRO A 36 4.00 3.52 1.72
N ASP A 37 4.15 4.04 0.50
CA ASP A 37 3.09 4.56 -0.37
C ASP A 37 2.00 3.52 -0.72
N ILE A 38 2.34 2.24 -0.75
CA ILE A 38 1.37 1.16 -1.03
C ILE A 38 0.75 0.54 0.24
N THR A 39 1.17 0.95 1.44
CA THR A 39 0.78 0.33 2.72
C THR A 39 -0.71 0.39 2.98
N TYR A 40 -1.33 1.53 2.68
CA TYR A 40 -2.77 1.68 2.82
C TYR A 40 -3.53 0.73 1.87
N PHE A 41 -3.08 0.66 0.61
CA PHE A 41 -3.72 -0.19 -0.38
C PHE A 41 -3.56 -1.68 -0.04
N SER A 42 -2.39 -2.11 0.43
CA SER A 42 -2.19 -3.51 0.84
C SER A 42 -3.07 -3.89 2.04
N GLN A 43 -3.22 -2.99 3.01
CA GLN A 43 -4.13 -3.18 4.15
C GLN A 43 -5.60 -3.29 3.68
N GLN A 44 -6.04 -2.39 2.80
CA GLN A 44 -7.40 -2.43 2.26
C GLN A 44 -7.65 -3.70 1.43
N LEU A 45 -6.68 -4.13 0.61
CA LEU A 45 -6.77 -5.37 -0.18
C LEU A 45 -6.86 -6.62 0.71
N SER A 46 -6.14 -6.64 1.83
CA SER A 46 -6.23 -7.73 2.82
C SER A 46 -7.65 -7.84 3.41
N GLN A 47 -8.35 -6.71 3.56
CA GLN A 47 -9.69 -6.64 4.12
C GLN A 47 -10.80 -6.90 3.08
N LEU A 48 -10.65 -6.39 1.86
CA LEU A 48 -11.74 -6.33 0.87
C LEU A 48 -11.72 -7.39 -0.24
N LEU A 49 -10.72 -8.31 -0.27
CA LEU A 49 -10.64 -9.40 -1.26
C LEU A 49 -10.96 -8.95 -2.70
N SER A 50 -10.55 -7.73 -3.07
CA SER A 50 -10.98 -7.07 -4.31
C SER A 50 -9.95 -7.25 -5.43
N CYS A 51 -10.32 -8.02 -6.46
CA CYS A 51 -9.51 -8.25 -7.65
C CYS A 51 -9.13 -6.98 -8.44
N PRO A 52 -10.07 -6.08 -8.82
CA PRO A 52 -9.72 -4.92 -9.68
C PRO A 52 -8.76 -3.95 -8.99
N ALA A 53 -8.82 -3.90 -7.66
CA ALA A 53 -7.94 -3.10 -6.83
C ALA A 53 -6.50 -3.65 -6.81
N ALA A 54 -6.34 -4.97 -6.67
CA ALA A 54 -5.03 -5.62 -6.65
C ALA A 54 -4.28 -5.42 -7.99
N ILE A 55 -4.99 -5.57 -9.11
CA ILE A 55 -4.42 -5.34 -10.45
C ILE A 55 -3.96 -3.88 -10.62
N ARG A 56 -4.63 -2.92 -9.98
CA ARG A 56 -4.23 -1.51 -10.05
C ARG A 56 -2.95 -1.23 -9.27
N VAL A 57 -2.80 -1.84 -8.08
CA VAL A 57 -1.54 -1.75 -7.31
C VAL A 57 -0.39 -2.36 -8.10
N LEU A 58 -0.60 -3.52 -8.74
CA LEU A 58 0.42 -4.13 -9.60
C LEU A 58 0.81 -3.24 -10.79
N ARG A 59 -0.16 -2.59 -11.44
CA ARG A 59 0.12 -1.62 -12.52
C ARG A 59 0.92 -0.42 -12.04
N TYR A 60 0.60 0.09 -10.85
CA TYR A 60 1.36 1.18 -10.23
C TYR A 60 2.81 0.77 -9.94
N LEU A 61 3.01 -0.40 -9.33
CA LEU A 61 4.35 -0.93 -9.05
C LEU A 61 5.19 -1.11 -10.32
N LYS A 62 4.58 -1.61 -11.40
CA LYS A 62 5.24 -1.76 -12.71
C LYS A 62 5.62 -0.42 -13.33
N GLY A 63 4.81 0.62 -13.14
CA GLY A 63 5.06 1.96 -13.70
C GLY A 63 6.18 2.73 -13.00
N ASN A 64 6.44 2.45 -11.72
CA ASN A 64 7.39 3.18 -10.89
C ASN A 64 8.39 2.26 -10.18
N PRO A 65 9.31 1.57 -10.90
CA PRO A 65 10.26 0.64 -10.28
C PRO A 65 11.34 1.32 -9.41
N GLY A 66 11.65 2.60 -9.67
CA GLY A 66 12.70 3.33 -8.95
C GLY A 66 12.25 4.11 -7.70
N GLN A 67 10.96 4.12 -7.38
CA GLN A 67 10.43 4.85 -6.22
C GLN A 67 10.39 3.90 -5.01
N GLY A 68 11.32 4.07 -4.09
CA GLY A 68 11.42 3.31 -2.85
C GLY A 68 12.42 3.96 -1.88
N LEU A 69 12.32 3.63 -0.60
CA LEU A 69 13.28 4.05 0.41
C LEU A 69 14.59 3.26 0.25
N PHE A 70 15.70 3.96 0.11
CA PHE A 70 17.04 3.39 0.13
C PHE A 70 17.66 3.54 1.51
N TYR A 71 17.98 2.42 2.15
CA TYR A 71 18.69 2.38 3.42
C TYR A 71 20.19 2.12 3.14
N LEU A 72 21.04 3.12 3.37
CA LEU A 72 22.49 3.03 3.22
C LEU A 72 23.11 2.49 4.52
N VAL A 73 24.00 1.49 4.41
CA VAL A 73 24.58 0.76 5.56
C VAL A 73 25.67 1.56 6.28
N ASP A 74 26.34 2.50 5.61
CA ASP A 74 27.58 3.14 6.10
C ASP A 74 27.40 4.50 6.81
N PHE A 75 26.19 4.85 7.27
CA PHE A 75 25.98 6.09 8.03
C PHE A 75 26.18 5.86 9.54
N PRO A 76 26.77 6.83 10.28
CA PRO A 76 26.80 6.76 11.74
C PRO A 76 25.37 6.62 12.25
N LEU A 77 25.17 5.73 13.22
CA LEU A 77 23.89 5.28 13.76
C LEU A 77 23.07 6.47 14.31
N GLN A 78 22.36 7.17 13.42
CA GLN A 78 21.53 8.34 13.70
C GLN A 78 20.09 7.93 13.50
N LEU A 79 19.36 7.76 14.61
CA LEU A 79 17.92 7.50 14.59
C LEU A 79 17.21 8.67 13.89
N LYS A 80 16.66 8.42 12.71
CA LYS A 80 15.82 9.38 11.98
C LYS A 80 14.41 8.83 11.90
N ALA A 81 13.45 9.61 12.38
CA ALA A 81 12.04 9.29 12.28
C ALA A 81 11.36 10.28 11.33
N PHE A 82 10.63 9.75 10.36
CA PHE A 82 9.78 10.51 9.45
C PHE A 82 8.33 10.16 9.75
N THR A 83 7.48 11.17 9.83
CA THR A 83 6.02 11.00 9.98
C THR A 83 5.33 11.71 8.83
N ASP A 84 4.34 11.03 8.25
CA ASP A 84 3.52 11.55 7.16
C ASP A 84 2.04 11.36 7.54
N LEU A 85 1.20 12.33 7.17
CA LEU A 85 -0.20 12.39 7.54
C LEU A 85 -1.04 12.85 6.35
N ASP A 86 -1.82 11.93 5.79
CA ASP A 86 -2.82 12.25 4.78
C ASP A 86 -4.21 12.38 5.41
N TRP A 87 -4.83 13.55 5.25
CA TRP A 87 -6.16 13.84 5.78
C TRP A 87 -7.28 13.24 4.90
N ALA A 88 -8.26 12.59 5.53
CA ALA A 88 -9.49 12.07 4.88
C ALA A 88 -9.28 11.16 3.64
N SER A 89 -8.16 10.44 3.59
CA SER A 89 -7.82 9.54 2.47
C SER A 89 -8.72 8.32 2.35
N CYS A 90 -9.30 7.83 3.46
CA CYS A 90 -10.28 6.73 3.41
C CYS A 90 -11.71 7.28 3.21
N PRO A 91 -12.41 6.95 2.10
CA PRO A 91 -13.79 7.41 1.85
C PRO A 91 -14.80 6.86 2.86
N ASP A 92 -14.64 5.60 3.28
CA ASP A 92 -15.63 4.86 4.06
C ASP A 92 -15.53 5.20 5.55
N THR A 93 -14.32 5.41 6.06
CA THR A 93 -14.12 5.72 7.49
C THR A 93 -13.81 7.19 7.77
N ARG A 94 -13.51 7.99 6.73
CA ARG A 94 -12.97 9.37 6.82
C ARG A 94 -11.77 9.53 7.76
N ARG A 95 -11.09 8.44 8.10
CA ARG A 95 -9.92 8.47 8.97
C ARG A 95 -8.71 8.98 8.18
N SER A 96 -7.92 9.82 8.84
CA SER A 96 -6.59 10.21 8.36
C SER A 96 -5.68 8.99 8.35
N LEU A 97 -4.76 8.95 7.39
CA LEU A 97 -3.72 7.93 7.31
C LEU A 97 -2.44 8.52 7.86
N SER A 98 -1.89 7.90 8.90
CA SER A 98 -0.59 8.24 9.46
C SER A 98 0.44 7.19 9.03
N GLY A 99 1.46 7.60 8.29
CA GLY A 99 2.65 6.79 8.03
C GLY A 99 3.78 7.21 8.95
N TYR A 100 4.57 6.26 9.45
CA TYR A 100 5.84 6.56 10.12
C TYR A 100 6.93 5.63 9.60
N SER A 101 8.14 6.17 9.47
CA SER A 101 9.35 5.42 9.10
C SER A 101 10.45 5.77 10.11
N ILE A 102 11.12 4.75 10.63
CA ILE A 102 12.24 4.89 11.56
C ILE A 102 13.43 4.20 10.90
N SER A 103 14.50 4.95 10.68
CA SER A 103 15.76 4.51 10.07
C SER A 103 16.93 4.75 11.01
#